data_AF-A0A1G1AKX2-F1
#
_entry.id   AF-A0A1G1AKX2-F1
#
_cell.length_a   1.000
_cell.length_b   1.000
_cell.length_c   1.000
_cell.angle_alpha   90.00
_cell.angle_beta   90.00
_cell.angle_gamma   90.00
#
_symmetry.space_group_name_H-M   'P 1'
#
loop_
_entity.id
_entity.type
_entity.pdbx_description
1 polymer ?
#
loop_
_entity_poly.entity_id
_entity_poly.type
_entity_poly.pdbx_seq_one_letter_code
_entity_poly.pdbx_strand_id
1 'polypeptide(L)'
;MKHTSRIIPLLLIVLPLFAAEPPVLVRDIDVSRHQRLFPNLTGYRNTSIQKAPAPVLAELSEKEFGKAKITRCWLNLDEMWDYRTRKYEYNYQVGVHKYDDIKEKHPESWNWVEPTRIRFDDYLKAFGEHSDEIMLSIRRYERDVLDGKLGLTMEDWKTLFKAAVKHCKEICPNVRYIEVCNENELKGFANCTPEEYYKFYRLGAAAVDEVNREMKLEGNSRILVGGPVNAGFRVKNLEHFFDSIKNDQGQTRLDFVSWHEYHNKYAGLAYREVQLRKMMSDHGLPADLPLFITEHDPYHPPKESREHNLINGAALVKSLYFCNAYSPGIKIMPWVLYHNGNIQTRFMWFEGPNEPDTKAEELVMLPAGCSMKLLGMHRKWEVPVDNDLQADHIVLASVDEGGMAVHAVNYGDVRDVRIEVGKFNRPFAGVPADGKLNFVKYLVDEKHSNAVADPNYRGGIQQVENGQVTLKDGKAVLAHAGLTKNGILFWMLTPAR
;
A
#
# COMPACT_ATOMS: atom_id res chain seq x y z
N MET A 1 -57.94 36.05 13.00
CA MET A 1 -56.82 36.34 12.07
C MET A 1 -56.44 35.04 11.38
N LYS A 2 -56.37 35.06 10.05
CA LYS A 2 -56.27 33.89 9.17
C LYS A 2 -54.87 33.27 9.24
N HIS A 3 -54.76 31.98 9.57
CA HIS A 3 -53.56 31.18 9.30
C HIS A 3 -53.73 30.45 7.96
N THR A 4 -52.99 30.89 6.96
CA THR A 4 -52.85 30.24 5.66
C THR A 4 -51.75 29.18 5.76
N SER A 5 -52.14 27.91 5.62
CA SER A 5 -51.21 26.79 5.44
C SER A 5 -50.65 26.82 4.02
N ARG A 6 -49.33 26.96 3.87
CA ARG A 6 -48.62 26.78 2.60
C ARG A 6 -48.24 25.31 2.46
N ILE A 7 -48.83 24.65 1.47
CA ILE A 7 -48.42 23.32 1.00
C ILE A 7 -47.17 23.53 0.12
N ILE A 8 -46.05 22.93 0.50
CA ILE A 8 -44.84 22.82 -0.33
C ILE A 8 -45.00 21.56 -1.18
N PRO A 9 -44.85 21.62 -2.52
CA PRO A 9 -44.94 20.42 -3.35
C PRO A 9 -43.68 19.56 -3.13
N LEU A 10 -43.91 18.30 -2.78
CA LEU A 10 -42.88 17.27 -2.69
C LEU A 10 -42.31 17.03 -4.10
N LEU A 11 -41.08 17.50 -4.35
CA LEU A 11 -40.35 17.19 -5.57
C LEU A 11 -40.02 15.68 -5.55
N LEU A 12 -40.67 14.88 -6.40
CA LEU A 12 -40.31 13.49 -6.62
C LEU A 12 -38.89 13.47 -7.23
N ILE A 13 -37.89 13.18 -6.40
CA ILE A 13 -36.56 12.80 -6.86
C ILE A 13 -36.72 11.40 -7.47
N VAL A 14 -36.74 11.35 -8.80
CA VAL A 14 -36.59 10.09 -9.55
C VAL A 14 -35.17 9.61 -9.29
N LEU A 15 -35.02 8.67 -8.35
CA LEU A 15 -33.79 7.90 -8.21
C LEU A 15 -33.57 7.15 -9.53
N PRO A 16 -32.38 7.22 -10.15
CA PRO A 16 -32.10 6.39 -11.31
C PRO A 16 -32.29 4.93 -10.91
N LEU A 17 -33.20 4.24 -11.61
CA LEU A 17 -33.22 2.78 -11.60
C LEU A 17 -31.87 2.33 -12.16
N PHE A 18 -30.97 1.93 -11.28
CA PHE A 18 -29.78 1.20 -11.70
C PHE A 18 -30.25 -0.10 -12.34
N ALA A 19 -30.04 -0.24 -13.63
CA ALA A 19 -30.23 -1.52 -14.30
C ALA A 19 -29.36 -2.56 -13.59
N ALA A 20 -29.95 -3.69 -13.21
CA ALA A 20 -29.18 -4.80 -12.67
C ALA A 20 -28.08 -5.17 -13.68
N GLU A 21 -26.83 -5.27 -13.22
CA GLU A 21 -25.74 -5.69 -14.09
C GLU A 21 -26.02 -7.10 -14.65
N PRO A 22 -25.60 -7.38 -15.89
CA PRO A 22 -25.86 -8.67 -16.52
C PRO A 22 -25.21 -9.80 -15.71
N PRO A 23 -25.82 -11.00 -15.70
CA PRO A 23 -25.33 -12.17 -14.95
C PRO A 23 -24.01 -12.75 -15.50
N VAL A 24 -23.47 -12.16 -16.58
CA VAL A 24 -22.24 -12.54 -17.24
C VAL A 24 -21.38 -11.30 -17.43
N LEU A 25 -20.14 -11.35 -16.93
CA LEU A 25 -19.11 -10.39 -17.25
C LEU A 25 -18.61 -10.67 -18.67
N VAL A 26 -18.94 -9.77 -19.61
CA VAL A 26 -18.47 -9.85 -21.00
C VAL A 26 -17.48 -8.73 -21.29
N ARG A 27 -16.37 -9.05 -21.96
CA ARG A 27 -15.42 -8.07 -22.52
C ARG A 27 -14.86 -8.51 -23.86
N ASP A 28 -14.66 -7.53 -24.74
CA ASP A 28 -13.94 -7.68 -26.00
C ASP A 28 -12.61 -6.92 -25.91
N ILE A 29 -11.51 -7.61 -26.20
CA ILE A 29 -10.14 -7.08 -26.08
C ILE A 29 -9.42 -7.18 -27.42
N ASP A 30 -8.91 -6.04 -27.90
CA ASP A 30 -8.05 -5.97 -29.09
C ASP A 30 -6.59 -5.87 -28.65
N VAL A 31 -5.86 -6.98 -28.71
CA VAL A 31 -4.47 -7.06 -28.21
C VAL A 31 -3.46 -6.31 -29.08
N SER A 32 -3.88 -5.84 -30.25
CA SER A 32 -3.02 -5.04 -31.12
C SER A 32 -2.94 -3.57 -30.73
N ARG A 33 -3.74 -3.15 -29.74
CA ARG A 33 -3.78 -1.80 -29.18
C ARG A 33 -3.04 -1.75 -27.86
N HIS A 34 -2.21 -0.73 -27.68
CA HIS A 34 -1.54 -0.46 -26.41
C HIS A 34 -1.85 0.98 -25.99
N GLN A 35 -2.10 1.19 -24.69
CA GLN A 35 -2.39 2.52 -24.15
C GLN A 35 -1.13 3.17 -23.58
N ARG A 36 -0.40 2.42 -22.74
CA ARG A 36 0.78 2.87 -21.99
C ARG A 36 1.58 1.67 -21.50
N LEU A 37 2.72 1.90 -20.85
CA LEU A 37 3.38 0.86 -20.05
C LEU A 37 2.44 0.42 -18.93
N PHE A 38 2.34 -0.88 -18.70
CA PHE A 38 1.59 -1.37 -17.55
C PHE A 38 2.28 -0.88 -16.27
N PRO A 39 1.54 -0.24 -15.35
CA PRO A 39 2.14 0.36 -14.16
C PRO A 39 2.70 -0.71 -13.21
N ASN A 40 3.81 -0.39 -12.53
CA ASN A 40 4.32 -1.21 -11.44
C ASN A 40 3.48 -1.02 -10.17
N LEU A 41 2.30 -1.64 -10.14
CA LEU A 41 1.32 -1.49 -9.07
C LEU A 41 1.74 -2.15 -7.74
N THR A 42 2.69 -3.08 -7.77
CA THR A 42 3.19 -3.85 -6.62
C THR A 42 4.57 -3.39 -6.15
N GLY A 43 5.10 -2.33 -6.77
CA GLY A 43 6.45 -1.82 -6.52
C GLY A 43 6.60 -1.05 -5.22
N TYR A 44 5.51 -0.71 -4.53
CA TYR A 44 5.53 0.07 -3.29
C TYR A 44 4.97 -0.79 -2.17
N ARG A 45 5.75 -0.95 -1.09
CA ARG A 45 5.45 -1.92 -0.03
C ARG A 45 5.51 -1.26 1.33
N ASN A 46 4.79 -1.84 2.27
CA ASN A 46 4.81 -1.43 3.65
C ASN A 46 5.06 -2.63 4.58
N THR A 47 5.73 -2.36 5.69
CA THR A 47 5.98 -3.29 6.79
C THR A 47 5.29 -2.78 8.05
N SER A 48 5.25 -3.56 9.13
CA SER A 48 4.70 -3.10 10.41
C SER A 48 5.80 -2.98 11.45
N ILE A 49 5.79 -1.94 12.30
CA ILE A 49 6.72 -1.86 13.44
C ILE A 49 6.29 -2.68 14.64
N GLN A 50 4.98 -2.80 14.85
CA GLN A 50 4.45 -3.47 16.04
C GLN A 50 4.79 -4.96 16.01
N LYS A 51 5.10 -5.46 14.79
CA LYS A 51 5.27 -6.85 14.38
C LYS A 51 6.22 -6.89 13.18
N ALA A 52 7.41 -6.32 13.36
CA ALA A 52 8.43 -6.28 12.32
C ALA A 52 8.61 -7.68 11.72
N PRO A 53 8.52 -7.82 10.38
CA PRO A 53 8.64 -9.12 9.75
C PRO A 53 10.06 -9.68 9.91
N ALA A 54 10.15 -11.00 9.94
CA ALA A 54 11.40 -11.73 9.86
C ALA A 54 12.21 -11.26 8.64
N PRO A 55 13.53 -11.08 8.76
CA PRO A 55 14.38 -10.59 7.67
C PRO A 55 14.22 -11.35 6.35
N VAL A 56 14.00 -12.68 6.41
CA VAL A 56 13.79 -13.54 5.23
C VAL A 56 12.59 -13.10 4.36
N LEU A 57 11.61 -12.39 4.93
CA LEU A 57 10.47 -11.90 4.18
C LEU A 57 10.87 -10.87 3.12
N ALA A 58 11.96 -10.13 3.31
CA ALA A 58 12.45 -9.17 2.32
C ALA A 58 12.87 -9.90 1.02
N GLU A 59 13.69 -10.95 1.15
CA GLU A 59 14.12 -11.79 0.02
C GLU A 59 12.92 -12.48 -0.63
N LEU A 60 12.03 -13.09 0.17
CA LEU A 60 10.83 -13.74 -0.34
C LEU A 60 9.94 -12.74 -1.09
N SER A 61 9.76 -11.53 -0.56
CA SER A 61 9.00 -10.48 -1.22
C SER A 61 9.63 -10.06 -2.55
N GLU A 62 10.95 -9.98 -2.66
CA GLU A 62 11.61 -9.72 -3.94
C GLU A 62 11.41 -10.86 -4.93
N LYS A 63 11.55 -12.11 -4.46
CA LYS A 63 11.34 -13.30 -5.30
C LYS A 63 9.92 -13.36 -5.86
N GLU A 64 8.91 -13.05 -5.05
CA GLU A 64 7.50 -13.23 -5.41
C GLU A 64 6.92 -12.07 -6.23
N PHE A 65 7.45 -10.84 -6.05
CA PHE A 65 6.87 -9.63 -6.67
C PHE A 65 7.91 -8.76 -7.42
N GLY A 66 9.16 -9.20 -7.52
CA GLY A 66 10.28 -8.40 -8.02
C GLY A 66 10.84 -7.42 -6.99
N LYS A 67 11.90 -6.68 -7.33
CA LYS A 67 12.51 -5.69 -6.43
C LYS A 67 11.56 -4.52 -6.17
N ALA A 68 11.37 -4.15 -4.90
CA ALA A 68 10.53 -3.02 -4.54
C ALA A 68 11.18 -1.70 -4.99
N LYS A 69 10.36 -0.75 -5.45
CA LYS A 69 10.80 0.64 -5.67
C LYS A 69 11.01 1.35 -4.35
N ILE A 70 10.02 1.28 -3.47
CA ILE A 70 10.13 1.82 -2.12
C ILE A 70 9.51 0.82 -1.17
N THR A 71 10.25 0.46 -0.12
CA THR A 71 9.66 -0.20 1.05
C THR A 71 9.64 0.78 2.21
N ARG A 72 8.45 0.95 2.79
CA ARG A 72 8.27 1.69 4.03
C ARG A 72 8.60 0.81 5.23
N CYS A 73 9.56 1.27 6.01
CA CYS A 73 10.03 0.70 7.26
C CYS A 73 9.80 1.69 8.39
N TRP A 74 9.99 1.23 9.62
CA TRP A 74 9.67 2.01 10.80
C TRP A 74 10.80 2.02 11.82
N LEU A 75 10.88 3.07 12.63
CA LEU A 75 11.74 3.16 13.80
C LEU A 75 11.00 3.82 14.97
N ASN A 76 11.06 3.18 16.14
CA ASN A 76 10.53 3.71 17.39
C ASN A 76 11.68 4.27 18.23
N LEU A 77 11.61 5.57 18.53
CA LEU A 77 12.66 6.26 19.27
C LEU A 77 12.81 5.74 20.71
N ASP A 78 11.70 5.31 21.32
CA ASP A 78 11.67 4.82 22.71
C ASP A 78 12.19 3.38 22.89
N GLU A 79 12.40 2.67 21.77
CA GLU A 79 13.13 1.40 21.73
C GLU A 79 14.62 1.62 21.49
N MET A 80 14.98 2.56 20.61
CA MET A 80 16.38 2.88 20.30
C MET A 80 17.11 3.58 21.46
N TRP A 81 16.39 4.29 22.32
CA TRP A 81 17.00 5.11 23.37
C TRP A 81 16.20 5.10 24.66
N ASP A 82 16.89 4.92 25.79
CA ASP A 82 16.28 4.87 27.12
C ASP A 82 16.38 6.21 27.84
N TYR A 83 15.24 6.85 28.12
CA TYR A 83 15.21 8.17 28.76
C TYR A 83 15.80 8.22 30.17
N ARG A 84 15.79 7.09 30.89
CA ARG A 84 16.29 6.99 32.28
C ARG A 84 17.82 7.01 32.29
N THR A 85 18.43 6.31 31.34
CA THR A 85 19.88 6.14 31.27
C THR A 85 20.54 7.08 30.27
N ARG A 86 19.75 7.68 29.37
CA ARG A 86 20.19 8.51 28.23
C ARG A 86 21.12 7.76 27.27
N LYS A 87 21.06 6.42 27.23
CA LYS A 87 21.89 5.56 26.39
C LYS A 87 21.16 5.11 25.13
N TYR A 88 21.92 5.01 24.03
CA TYR A 88 21.47 4.42 22.78
C TYR A 88 21.68 2.90 22.77
N GLU A 89 20.69 2.20 22.26
CA GLU A 89 20.76 0.80 21.83
C GLU A 89 20.31 0.76 20.37
N TYR A 90 21.22 0.99 19.43
CA TYR A 90 20.87 1.12 18.02
C TYR A 90 20.30 -0.15 17.41
N ASN A 91 20.93 -1.29 17.68
CA ASN A 91 20.47 -2.60 17.21
C ASN A 91 19.61 -3.29 18.26
N TYR A 92 18.53 -2.63 18.72
CA TYR A 92 17.64 -3.13 19.75
C TYR A 92 16.81 -4.33 19.28
N GLN A 93 16.26 -5.08 20.24
CA GLN A 93 15.27 -6.13 19.98
C GLN A 93 13.91 -5.46 19.74
N VAL A 94 13.28 -5.72 18.60
CA VAL A 94 12.05 -5.05 18.20
C VAL A 94 10.85 -5.57 19.01
N GLY A 95 10.06 -4.64 19.52
CA GLY A 95 8.80 -4.88 20.22
C GLY A 95 8.93 -5.02 21.74
N VAL A 96 10.09 -4.70 22.32
CA VAL A 96 10.31 -4.86 23.78
C VAL A 96 9.87 -3.61 24.53
N HIS A 97 8.80 -3.73 25.34
CA HIS A 97 8.31 -2.62 26.15
C HIS A 97 9.23 -2.35 27.35
N LYS A 98 10.03 -1.28 27.28
CA LYS A 98 11.04 -0.92 28.31
C LYS A 98 10.47 -0.20 29.55
N TYR A 99 9.18 0.12 29.55
CA TYR A 99 8.57 1.11 30.46
C TYR A 99 7.22 0.68 31.06
N ASP A 100 6.91 -0.61 31.07
CA ASP A 100 5.68 -1.14 31.71
C ASP A 100 5.54 -0.72 33.19
N ASP A 101 6.68 -0.44 33.84
CA ASP A 101 6.78 -0.02 35.23
C ASP A 101 6.63 1.51 35.44
N ILE A 102 6.57 2.30 34.37
CA ILE A 102 6.57 3.77 34.42
C ILE A 102 5.17 4.32 34.12
N LYS A 103 4.46 4.73 35.16
CA LYS A 103 3.08 5.25 35.05
C LYS A 103 2.97 6.54 34.25
N GLU A 104 4.02 7.37 34.29
CA GLU A 104 4.07 8.66 33.61
C GLU A 104 4.33 8.53 32.12
N LYS A 105 4.83 7.38 31.65
CA LYS A 105 5.10 7.12 30.23
C LYS A 105 3.78 7.04 29.48
N HIS A 106 3.65 7.81 28.40
CA HIS A 106 2.52 7.69 27.50
C HIS A 106 2.56 6.30 26.82
N PRO A 107 1.50 5.48 26.95
CA PRO A 107 1.50 4.10 26.48
C PRO A 107 1.55 3.99 24.94
N GLU A 108 1.12 5.02 24.19
CA GLU A 108 0.97 5.00 22.73
C GLU A 108 0.45 3.64 22.20
N SER A 109 1.31 2.96 21.44
CA SER A 109 1.05 1.71 20.73
C SER A 109 1.54 0.49 21.49
N TRP A 110 1.98 0.60 22.73
CA TRP A 110 2.56 -0.54 23.44
C TRP A 110 1.55 -1.67 23.72
N ASN A 111 0.27 -1.36 23.86
CA ASN A 111 -0.79 -2.34 24.17
C ASN A 111 -1.11 -3.35 23.05
N TRP A 112 -0.54 -3.20 21.85
CA TRP A 112 -0.79 -4.09 20.70
C TRP A 112 0.50 -4.49 19.95
N VAL A 113 1.67 -4.20 20.55
CA VAL A 113 3.00 -4.58 20.08
C VAL A 113 3.37 -5.93 20.71
N GLU A 114 4.07 -6.77 19.95
CA GLU A 114 4.58 -8.04 20.47
C GLU A 114 6.10 -8.09 20.39
N PRO A 115 6.80 -8.45 21.48
CA PRO A 115 8.24 -8.65 21.43
C PRO A 115 8.61 -9.73 20.42
N THR A 116 9.59 -9.44 19.57
CA THR A 116 10.17 -10.38 18.61
C THR A 116 11.62 -10.65 18.99
N ARG A 117 12.26 -11.73 18.52
CA ARG A 117 13.73 -11.88 18.66
C ARG A 117 14.51 -11.15 17.56
N ILE A 118 13.82 -10.45 16.66
CA ILE A 118 14.40 -9.73 15.53
C ILE A 118 15.10 -8.48 16.05
N ARG A 119 16.29 -8.22 15.51
CA ARG A 119 17.07 -7.02 15.83
C ARG A 119 16.88 -5.97 14.73
N PHE A 120 16.83 -4.70 15.13
CA PHE A 120 16.46 -3.60 14.23
C PHE A 120 17.36 -3.49 13.00
N ASP A 121 18.68 -3.63 13.16
CA ASP A 121 19.62 -3.51 12.05
C ASP A 121 19.44 -4.63 11.03
N ASP A 122 19.16 -5.85 11.49
CA ASP A 122 18.95 -7.01 10.62
C ASP A 122 17.67 -6.84 9.79
N TYR A 123 16.61 -6.35 10.41
CA TYR A 123 15.36 -5.99 9.74
C TYR A 123 15.59 -4.89 8.68
N LEU A 124 16.20 -3.77 9.05
CA LEU A 124 16.37 -2.64 8.12
C LEU A 124 17.29 -3.00 6.95
N LYS A 125 18.40 -3.70 7.21
CA LYS A 125 19.34 -4.13 6.16
C LYS A 125 18.69 -5.08 5.17
N ALA A 126 17.95 -6.08 5.65
CA ALA A 126 17.28 -7.03 4.77
C ALA A 126 16.32 -6.31 3.80
N PHE A 127 15.47 -5.42 4.29
CA PHE A 127 14.59 -4.66 3.39
C PHE A 127 15.35 -3.68 2.50
N GLY A 128 16.45 -3.10 3.00
CA GLY A 128 17.36 -2.26 2.23
C GLY A 128 17.98 -2.99 1.03
N GLU A 129 18.50 -4.19 1.22
CA GLU A 129 19.12 -5.00 0.16
C GLU A 129 18.13 -5.37 -0.96
N HIS A 130 16.87 -5.61 -0.57
CA HIS A 130 15.78 -6.07 -1.44
C HIS A 130 14.84 -4.94 -1.95
N SER A 131 15.24 -3.67 -1.78
CA SER A 131 14.51 -2.50 -2.28
C SER A 131 15.44 -1.53 -3.02
N ASP A 132 14.91 -0.76 -3.97
CA ASP A 132 15.66 0.33 -4.61
C ASP A 132 15.88 1.45 -3.58
N GLU A 133 14.83 1.83 -2.85
CA GLU A 133 14.87 2.88 -1.82
C GLU A 133 14.08 2.47 -0.56
N ILE A 134 14.48 3.02 0.59
CA ILE A 134 13.76 2.88 1.85
C ILE A 134 13.14 4.21 2.25
N MET A 135 11.88 4.14 2.67
CA MET A 135 11.19 5.18 3.42
C MET A 135 11.14 4.77 4.89
N LEU A 136 11.64 5.61 5.80
CA LEU A 136 11.65 5.34 7.23
C LEU A 136 10.68 6.28 7.96
N SER A 137 9.63 5.73 8.57
CA SER A 137 8.77 6.46 9.50
C SER A 137 9.37 6.40 10.90
N ILE A 138 9.74 7.57 11.44
CA ILE A 138 10.38 7.70 12.75
C ILE A 138 9.41 8.36 13.72
N ARG A 139 9.17 7.74 14.87
CA ARG A 139 8.14 8.19 15.82
C ARG A 139 8.46 7.85 17.29
N ARG A 140 7.54 8.26 18.17
CA ARG A 140 7.50 8.09 19.63
C ARG A 140 8.27 9.17 20.41
N TYR A 141 7.92 9.27 21.70
CA TYR A 141 8.28 10.34 22.63
C TYR A 141 7.62 11.69 22.40
N GLU A 142 6.81 11.88 21.35
CA GLU A 142 6.21 13.17 21.06
C GLU A 142 5.30 13.62 22.21
N ARG A 143 4.40 12.73 22.68
CA ARG A 143 3.51 13.05 23.80
C ARG A 143 4.26 13.17 25.12
N ASP A 144 5.29 12.35 25.35
CA ASP A 144 6.09 12.39 26.57
C ASP A 144 6.85 13.73 26.71
N VAL A 145 7.34 14.27 25.60
CA VAL A 145 7.96 15.60 25.53
C VAL A 145 6.94 16.70 25.78
N LEU A 146 5.77 16.62 25.16
CA LEU A 146 4.74 17.64 25.33
C LEU A 146 4.13 17.64 26.74
N ASP A 147 4.03 16.47 27.39
CA ASP A 147 3.58 16.33 28.78
C ASP A 147 4.62 16.78 29.79
N GLY A 148 5.92 16.67 29.46
CA GLY A 148 7.04 17.05 30.32
C GLY A 148 7.24 16.18 31.57
N LYS A 149 6.44 15.12 31.74
CA LYS A 149 6.45 14.28 32.95
C LYS A 149 7.72 13.44 33.09
N LEU A 150 8.34 13.05 31.97
CA LEU A 150 9.57 12.25 31.94
C LEU A 150 10.86 13.09 31.94
N GLY A 151 10.76 14.43 32.00
CA GLY A 151 11.91 15.32 31.85
C GLY A 151 12.55 15.25 30.46
N LEU A 152 11.75 14.93 29.44
CA LEU A 152 12.15 14.94 28.04
C LEU A 152 11.86 16.30 27.42
N THR A 153 12.79 16.78 26.62
CA THR A 153 12.69 18.09 25.96
C THR A 153 12.57 17.94 24.44
N MET A 154 12.16 19.01 23.77
CA MET A 154 12.19 19.10 22.31
C MET A 154 13.61 18.93 21.74
N GLU A 155 14.63 19.37 22.48
CA GLU A 155 16.03 19.21 22.08
C GLU A 155 16.51 17.76 22.22
N ASP A 156 16.07 17.05 23.27
CA ASP A 156 16.29 15.60 23.40
C ASP A 156 15.69 14.87 22.20
N TRP A 157 14.43 15.20 21.85
CA TRP A 157 13.75 14.58 20.73
C TRP A 157 14.47 14.83 19.40
N LYS A 158 14.88 16.07 19.12
CA LYS A 158 15.65 16.41 17.91
C LYS A 158 16.98 15.66 17.84
N THR A 159 17.72 15.63 18.96
CA THR A 159 19.01 14.92 19.06
C THR A 159 18.83 13.43 18.80
N LEU A 160 17.80 12.84 19.39
CA LEU A 160 17.45 11.43 19.21
C LEU A 160 17.02 11.11 17.77
N PHE A 161 16.15 11.93 17.19
CA PHE A 161 15.71 11.82 15.80
C PHE A 161 16.89 11.89 14.83
N LYS A 162 17.79 12.86 15.01
CA LYS A 162 19.01 13.01 14.21
C LYS A 162 19.91 11.77 14.29
N ALA A 163 20.13 11.26 15.51
CA ALA A 163 20.93 10.05 15.73
C ALA A 163 20.30 8.83 15.04
N ALA A 164 18.97 8.69 15.08
CA ALA A 164 18.25 7.63 14.38
C ALA A 164 18.44 7.70 12.86
N VAL A 165 18.24 8.89 12.26
CA VAL A 165 18.41 9.11 10.82
C VAL A 165 19.85 8.78 10.38
N LYS A 166 20.84 9.25 11.14
CA LYS A 166 22.26 9.02 10.85
C LYS A 166 22.62 7.54 10.90
N HIS A 167 22.29 6.84 11.98
CA HIS A 167 22.52 5.40 12.13
C HIS A 167 21.88 4.61 11.00
N CYS A 168 20.59 4.87 10.71
CA CYS A 168 19.86 4.17 9.66
C CYS A 168 20.50 4.37 8.28
N LYS A 169 20.98 5.59 7.97
CA LYS A 169 21.67 5.86 6.71
C LYS A 169 23.02 5.16 6.61
N GLU A 170 23.74 5.02 7.72
CA GLU A 170 25.03 4.32 7.78
C GLU A 170 24.87 2.81 7.52
N ILE A 171 23.86 2.18 8.11
CA ILE A 171 23.63 0.73 7.94
C ILE A 171 22.81 0.37 6.69
N CYS A 172 22.02 1.31 6.17
CA CYS A 172 21.14 1.13 5.02
C CYS A 172 21.29 2.33 4.06
N PRO A 173 22.31 2.32 3.17
CA PRO A 173 22.66 3.49 2.36
C PRO A 173 21.56 3.98 1.41
N ASN A 174 20.58 3.14 1.06
CA ASN A 174 19.43 3.49 0.23
C ASN A 174 18.22 4.01 1.03
N VAL A 175 18.36 4.32 2.32
CA VAL A 175 17.42 5.20 3.03
C VAL A 175 17.38 6.56 2.32
N ARG A 176 16.23 6.85 1.71
CA ARG A 176 16.01 8.03 0.86
C ARG A 176 14.96 8.96 1.43
N TYR A 177 13.92 8.41 2.07
CA TYR A 177 12.79 9.19 2.57
C TYR A 177 12.65 9.03 4.09
N ILE A 178 12.41 10.12 4.79
CA ILE A 178 12.08 10.16 6.21
C ILE A 178 10.69 10.74 6.37
N GLU A 179 9.78 9.95 6.92
CA GLU A 179 8.51 10.42 7.43
C GLU A 179 8.65 10.83 8.89
N VAL A 180 8.22 12.05 9.21
CA VAL A 180 8.24 12.54 10.58
C VAL A 180 6.96 12.12 11.30
N CYS A 181 7.13 11.21 12.25
CA CYS A 181 6.07 10.65 13.08
C CYS A 181 5.02 9.84 12.27
N ASN A 182 3.87 9.51 12.88
CA ASN A 182 2.80 8.75 12.22
C ASN A 182 1.44 8.95 12.91
N GLU A 183 0.39 9.26 12.15
CA GLU A 183 -1.02 9.40 12.61
C GLU A 183 -1.15 10.17 13.93
N ASN A 184 -0.39 11.26 14.04
CA ASN A 184 -0.14 11.93 15.32
C ASN A 184 -1.40 12.51 15.95
N GLU A 185 -2.46 12.74 15.18
CA GLU A 185 -3.73 13.23 15.70
C GLU A 185 -4.55 12.17 16.44
N LEU A 186 -4.18 10.88 16.33
CA LEU A 186 -4.94 9.79 16.93
C LEU A 186 -4.60 9.58 18.40
N LYS A 187 -5.63 9.24 19.18
CA LYS A 187 -5.54 8.99 20.63
C LYS A 187 -4.62 7.82 21.00
N GLY A 188 -4.51 6.82 20.13
CA GLY A 188 -3.60 5.67 20.29
C GLY A 188 -2.15 5.95 19.84
N PHE A 189 -1.88 7.17 19.38
CA PHE A 189 -0.56 7.64 18.97
C PHE A 189 -0.21 8.85 19.84
N ALA A 190 0.48 9.86 19.30
CA ALA A 190 0.89 11.03 20.07
C ALA A 190 -0.28 11.93 20.52
N ASN A 191 -1.45 11.87 19.85
CA ASN A 191 -2.60 12.73 20.10
C ASN A 191 -2.24 14.24 20.10
N CYS A 192 -1.41 14.65 19.15
CA CYS A 192 -0.99 16.03 18.95
C CYS A 192 -2.12 16.86 18.32
N THR A 193 -2.21 18.15 18.68
CA THR A 193 -2.85 19.14 17.81
C THR A 193 -1.99 19.37 16.55
N PRO A 194 -2.54 19.97 15.48
CA PRO A 194 -1.76 20.35 14.30
C PRO A 194 -0.54 21.21 14.63
N GLU A 195 -0.68 22.17 15.55
CA GLU A 195 0.40 23.08 15.98
C GLU A 195 1.46 22.36 16.80
N GLU A 196 1.06 21.40 17.64
CA GLU A 196 1.99 20.55 18.38
C GLU A 196 2.79 19.65 17.42
N TYR A 197 2.10 18.98 16.48
CA TYR A 197 2.74 18.15 15.46
C TYR A 197 3.73 18.97 14.61
N TYR A 198 3.35 20.19 14.22
CA TYR A 198 4.23 21.02 13.40
C TYR A 198 5.57 21.33 14.09
N LYS A 199 5.61 21.44 15.42
CA LYS A 199 6.87 21.60 16.17
C LYS A 199 7.81 20.41 15.93
N PHE A 200 7.30 19.18 16.00
CA PHE A 200 8.08 17.97 15.72
C PHE A 200 8.49 17.88 14.26
N TYR A 201 7.59 18.22 13.32
CA TYR A 201 7.92 18.26 11.90
C TYR A 201 9.13 19.16 11.61
N ARG A 202 9.14 20.39 12.15
CA ARG A 202 10.27 21.33 11.99
C ARG A 202 11.58 20.78 12.55
N LEU A 203 11.52 20.16 13.74
CA LEU A 203 12.70 19.56 14.36
C LEU A 203 13.22 18.37 13.54
N GLY A 204 12.34 17.52 13.03
CA GLY A 204 12.67 16.38 12.17
C GLY A 204 13.29 16.83 10.85
N ALA A 205 12.71 17.84 10.19
CA ALA A 205 13.27 18.43 8.97
C ALA A 205 14.65 19.04 9.20
N ALA A 206 14.84 19.80 10.29
CA ALA A 206 16.14 20.35 10.65
C ALA A 206 17.17 19.25 10.95
N ALA A 207 16.78 18.18 11.66
CA ALA A 207 17.64 17.05 11.93
C ALA A 207 18.09 16.34 10.65
N VAL A 208 17.18 16.10 9.69
CA VAL A 208 17.52 15.52 8.38
C VAL A 208 18.49 16.42 7.60
N ASP A 209 18.30 17.73 7.63
CA ASP A 209 19.21 18.67 6.97
C ASP A 209 20.59 18.71 7.63
N GLU A 210 20.68 18.58 8.95
CA GLU A 210 21.94 18.42 9.66
C GLU A 210 22.65 17.12 9.27
N VAL A 211 21.95 15.98 9.22
CA VAL A 211 22.54 14.70 8.79
C VAL A 211 23.04 14.79 7.35
N ASN A 212 22.24 15.37 6.43
CA ASN A 212 22.66 15.57 5.05
C ASN A 212 23.97 16.37 4.95
N ARG A 213 24.13 17.45 5.74
CA ARG A 213 25.38 18.22 5.75
C ARG A 213 26.54 17.44 6.37
N GLU A 214 26.33 16.82 7.53
CA GLU A 214 27.38 16.09 8.25
C GLU A 214 27.93 14.91 7.43
N MET A 215 27.04 14.19 6.76
CA MET A 215 27.37 13.04 5.93
C MET A 215 27.66 13.42 4.47
N LYS A 216 27.58 14.71 4.11
CA LYS A 216 27.80 15.23 2.75
C LYS A 216 26.93 14.54 1.68
N LEU A 217 25.65 14.33 2.01
CA LEU A 217 24.70 13.64 1.15
C LEU A 217 24.06 14.62 0.16
N GLU A 218 24.25 14.36 -1.13
CA GLU A 218 23.80 15.21 -2.23
C GLU A 218 23.14 14.38 -3.34
N GLY A 219 22.43 15.05 -4.26
CA GLY A 219 21.78 14.39 -5.41
C GLY A 219 20.87 13.23 -4.99
N ASN A 220 21.11 12.05 -5.55
CA ASN A 220 20.36 10.81 -5.27
C ASN A 220 20.67 10.20 -3.89
N SER A 221 21.77 10.58 -3.26
CA SER A 221 22.14 10.09 -1.92
C SER A 221 21.52 10.91 -0.78
N ARG A 222 21.09 12.15 -1.06
CA ARG A 222 20.43 13.06 -0.11
C ARG A 222 19.21 12.41 0.54
N ILE A 223 18.98 12.64 1.81
CA ILE A 223 17.77 12.22 2.50
C ILE A 223 16.68 13.30 2.31
N LEU A 224 15.49 12.87 1.92
CA LEU A 224 14.28 13.68 1.74
C LEU A 224 13.39 13.57 2.97
N VAL A 225 12.74 14.66 3.39
CA VAL A 225 11.83 14.69 4.54
C VAL A 225 10.39 15.06 4.15
N GLY A 226 9.40 14.42 4.76
CA GLY A 226 8.00 14.66 4.45
C GLY A 226 7.03 14.23 5.55
N GLY A 227 5.75 14.51 5.29
CA GLY A 227 4.62 14.29 6.18
C GLY A 227 3.32 14.85 5.57
N PRO A 228 2.22 15.02 6.32
CA PRO A 228 2.09 14.87 7.77
C PRO A 228 1.73 13.46 8.29
N VAL A 229 1.58 12.48 7.40
CA VAL A 229 1.31 11.07 7.77
C VAL A 229 -0.02 10.92 8.57
N ASN A 230 -1.05 11.70 8.22
CA ASN A 230 -2.34 11.66 8.91
C ASN A 230 -3.14 10.38 8.62
N ALA A 231 -3.97 10.00 9.59
CA ALA A 231 -4.88 8.87 9.50
C ALA A 231 -6.09 9.22 8.62
N GLY A 232 -6.13 8.64 7.43
CA GLY A 232 -7.15 8.95 6.44
C GLY A 232 -6.90 10.30 5.76
N PHE A 233 -7.57 10.52 4.64
CA PHE A 233 -7.57 11.83 4.01
C PHE A 233 -8.49 12.80 4.74
N ARG A 234 -7.92 13.44 5.75
CA ARG A 234 -8.57 14.52 6.49
C ARG A 234 -8.11 15.83 5.87
N VAL A 235 -8.87 16.30 4.87
CA VAL A 235 -8.64 17.58 4.15
C VAL A 235 -8.16 18.68 5.10
N LYS A 236 -8.88 18.88 6.21
CA LYS A 236 -8.56 19.91 7.21
C LYS A 236 -7.17 19.75 7.84
N ASN A 237 -6.73 18.52 8.12
CA ASN A 237 -5.41 18.29 8.73
C ASN A 237 -4.29 18.59 7.73
N LEU A 238 -4.47 18.21 6.46
CA LEU A 238 -3.51 18.52 5.39
C LEU A 238 -3.47 20.03 5.12
N GLU A 239 -4.62 20.70 5.07
CA GLU A 239 -4.70 22.17 4.94
C GLU A 239 -3.96 22.87 6.09
N HIS A 240 -4.23 22.49 7.35
CA HIS A 240 -3.53 23.08 8.50
C HIS A 240 -2.00 22.86 8.44
N PHE A 241 -1.57 21.69 7.96
CA PHE A 241 -0.14 21.42 7.78
C PHE A 241 0.46 22.32 6.68
N PHE A 242 -0.22 22.47 5.55
CA PHE A 242 0.24 23.34 4.46
C PHE A 242 0.24 24.82 4.85
N ASP A 243 -0.77 25.27 5.60
CA ASP A 243 -0.78 26.61 6.20
C ASP A 243 0.41 26.82 7.13
N SER A 244 0.76 25.81 7.94
CA SER A 244 1.91 25.89 8.84
C SER A 244 3.22 26.02 8.06
N ILE A 245 3.42 25.25 6.98
CA ILE A 245 4.59 25.34 6.10
C ILE A 245 4.66 26.72 5.42
N LYS A 246 3.54 27.20 4.89
CA LYS A 246 3.44 28.51 4.24
C LYS A 246 3.80 29.65 5.20
N ASN A 247 3.28 29.60 6.43
CA ASN A 247 3.49 30.63 7.45
C ASN A 247 4.92 30.64 8.01
N ASP A 248 5.66 29.54 7.87
CA ASP A 248 7.06 29.43 8.29
C ASP A 248 8.04 29.99 7.24
N GLN A 249 7.53 30.61 6.16
CA GLN A 249 8.29 31.40 5.18
C GLN A 249 9.49 30.66 4.57
N GLY A 250 9.36 29.35 4.37
CA GLY A 250 10.41 28.51 3.79
C GLY A 250 11.55 28.13 4.74
N GLN A 251 11.40 28.37 6.05
CA GLN A 251 12.38 27.92 7.05
C GLN A 251 12.39 26.40 7.21
N THR A 252 11.24 25.76 7.01
CA THR A 252 11.12 24.30 7.11
C THR A 252 10.98 23.67 5.73
N ARG A 253 11.81 22.66 5.47
CA ARG A 253 11.80 21.89 4.23
C ARG A 253 10.62 20.92 4.18
N LEU A 254 10.05 20.77 3.00
CA LEU A 254 9.08 19.74 2.63
C LEU A 254 9.49 19.16 1.28
N ASP A 255 10.00 17.92 1.29
CA ASP A 255 10.46 17.24 0.07
C ASP A 255 9.38 16.32 -0.53
N PHE A 256 8.37 15.89 0.25
CA PHE A 256 7.23 15.10 -0.22
C PHE A 256 6.03 15.20 0.73
N VAL A 257 4.83 14.88 0.24
CA VAL A 257 3.60 14.84 1.04
C VAL A 257 3.15 13.39 1.22
N SER A 258 2.81 13.01 2.45
CA SER A 258 2.28 11.68 2.74
C SER A 258 1.09 11.67 3.71
N TRP A 259 0.21 10.69 3.53
CA TRP A 259 -1.00 10.47 4.34
C TRP A 259 -1.47 9.02 4.19
N HIS A 260 -2.47 8.59 4.98
CA HIS A 260 -3.04 7.26 4.89
C HIS A 260 -4.45 7.29 4.28
N GLU A 261 -4.90 6.20 3.68
CA GLU A 261 -6.28 6.06 3.20
C GLU A 261 -6.87 4.69 3.45
N TYR A 262 -7.90 4.65 4.28
CA TYR A 262 -8.75 3.48 4.49
C TYR A 262 -10.20 3.82 4.12
N HIS A 263 -10.98 2.80 3.73
CA HIS A 263 -12.44 2.90 3.51
C HIS A 263 -12.94 3.82 2.40
N ASN A 264 -12.06 4.45 1.63
CA ASN A 264 -12.50 5.42 0.64
C ASN A 264 -13.16 4.75 -0.55
N LYS A 265 -14.25 5.35 -1.03
CA LYS A 265 -14.85 4.98 -2.32
C LYS A 265 -13.76 5.10 -3.40
N TYR A 266 -13.65 4.09 -4.27
CA TYR A 266 -12.63 4.06 -5.33
C TYR A 266 -12.57 5.35 -6.15
N ALA A 267 -13.72 5.97 -6.41
CA ALA A 267 -13.80 7.27 -7.09
C ALA A 267 -13.09 8.41 -6.36
N GLY A 268 -13.20 8.49 -5.03
CA GLY A 268 -12.53 9.53 -4.25
C GLY A 268 -11.01 9.37 -4.21
N LEU A 269 -10.52 8.14 -4.30
CA LEU A 269 -9.10 7.82 -4.38
C LEU A 269 -8.55 8.07 -5.80
N ALA A 270 -9.29 7.65 -6.83
CA ALA A 270 -8.86 7.75 -8.23
C ALA A 270 -8.51 9.19 -8.65
N TYR A 271 -9.27 10.18 -8.20
CA TYR A 271 -9.06 11.60 -8.54
C TYR A 271 -8.31 12.40 -7.48
N ARG A 272 -7.62 11.73 -6.56
CA ARG A 272 -7.03 12.40 -5.40
C ARG A 272 -5.91 13.37 -5.78
N GLU A 273 -5.12 13.08 -6.81
CA GLU A 273 -4.01 13.93 -7.20
C GLU A 273 -4.48 15.34 -7.54
N VAL A 274 -5.54 15.48 -8.35
CA VAL A 274 -6.08 16.81 -8.72
C VAL A 274 -6.48 17.61 -7.49
N GLN A 275 -7.12 16.96 -6.51
CA GLN A 275 -7.54 17.61 -5.27
C GLN A 275 -6.34 18.08 -4.45
N LEU A 276 -5.33 17.22 -4.27
CA LEU A 276 -4.12 17.55 -3.51
C LEU A 276 -3.30 18.63 -4.19
N ARG A 277 -3.08 18.52 -5.50
CA ARG A 277 -2.29 19.48 -6.28
C ARG A 277 -2.92 20.87 -6.23
N LYS A 278 -4.26 20.95 -6.31
CA LYS A 278 -4.97 22.21 -6.12
C LYS A 278 -4.75 22.78 -4.71
N MET A 279 -4.95 21.95 -3.68
CA MET A 279 -4.75 22.35 -2.29
C MET A 279 -3.32 22.86 -2.06
N MET A 280 -2.30 22.14 -2.52
CA MET A 280 -0.90 22.55 -2.45
C MET A 280 -0.66 23.88 -3.16
N SER A 281 -1.22 24.07 -4.36
CA SER A 281 -1.11 25.32 -5.11
C SER A 281 -1.74 26.50 -4.36
N ASP A 282 -2.92 26.31 -3.74
CA ASP A 282 -3.59 27.36 -2.95
C ASP A 282 -2.74 27.81 -1.74
N HIS A 283 -1.85 26.93 -1.27
CA HIS A 283 -0.92 27.18 -0.16
C HIS A 283 0.50 27.57 -0.64
N GLY A 284 0.72 27.73 -1.94
CA GLY A 284 2.02 28.12 -2.49
C GLY A 284 3.11 27.04 -2.42
N LEU A 285 2.72 25.77 -2.29
CA LEU A 285 3.65 24.64 -2.27
C LEU A 285 4.01 24.19 -3.70
N PRO A 286 5.22 23.63 -3.91
CA PRO A 286 5.64 23.16 -5.22
C PRO A 286 4.70 22.07 -5.77
N ALA A 287 4.27 22.23 -7.03
CA ALA A 287 3.30 21.34 -7.65
C ALA A 287 3.87 19.95 -7.97
N ASP A 288 5.19 19.78 -7.95
CA ASP A 288 5.91 18.57 -8.33
C ASP A 288 6.37 17.70 -7.15
N LEU A 289 6.04 18.07 -5.91
CA LEU A 289 6.39 17.24 -4.75
C LEU A 289 5.82 15.81 -4.92
N PRO A 290 6.62 14.75 -4.65
CA PRO A 290 6.11 13.38 -4.60
C PRO A 290 4.95 13.25 -3.61
N LEU A 291 3.97 12.44 -3.99
CA LEU A 291 2.77 12.19 -3.20
C LEU A 291 2.69 10.70 -2.84
N PHE A 292 2.59 10.40 -1.56
CA PHE A 292 2.54 9.02 -1.07
C PHE A 292 1.29 8.79 -0.22
N ILE A 293 0.53 7.76 -0.58
CA ILE A 293 -0.40 7.15 0.35
C ILE A 293 0.38 6.03 1.03
N THR A 294 0.88 6.31 2.24
CA THR A 294 1.84 5.44 2.91
C THR A 294 1.21 4.31 3.67
N GLU A 295 -0.11 4.32 3.89
CA GLU A 295 -0.88 3.14 4.31
C GLU A 295 -2.22 3.13 3.56
N HIS A 296 -2.59 1.98 2.97
CA HIS A 296 -3.84 1.85 2.23
C HIS A 296 -4.41 0.43 2.24
N ASP A 297 -5.69 0.34 2.60
CA ASP A 297 -6.55 -0.78 2.23
C ASP A 297 -8.00 -0.31 2.03
N PRO A 298 -8.67 -0.73 0.95
CA PRO A 298 -10.05 -0.30 0.69
C PRO A 298 -11.05 -0.79 1.74
N TYR A 299 -10.81 -1.94 2.38
CA TYR A 299 -11.77 -2.58 3.28
C TYR A 299 -11.19 -2.79 4.69
N HIS A 300 -11.54 -1.90 5.62
CA HIS A 300 -10.99 -1.87 7.00
C HIS A 300 -12.06 -1.97 8.11
N PRO A 301 -12.93 -2.99 8.12
CA PRO A 301 -14.06 -3.03 9.05
C PRO A 301 -13.62 -3.06 10.54
N PRO A 302 -14.49 -2.58 11.46
CA PRO A 302 -14.17 -2.51 12.88
C PRO A 302 -13.85 -3.86 13.54
N LYS A 303 -14.40 -4.95 13.00
CA LYS A 303 -14.17 -6.31 13.49
C LYS A 303 -13.34 -7.09 12.48
N GLU A 304 -12.34 -7.81 12.96
CA GLU A 304 -11.59 -8.76 12.15
C GLU A 304 -12.49 -9.91 11.68
N SER A 305 -12.31 -10.29 10.43
CA SER A 305 -12.84 -11.53 9.85
C SER A 305 -11.83 -12.05 8.86
N ARG A 306 -11.72 -13.37 8.82
CA ARG A 306 -10.82 -14.09 7.91
C ARG A 306 -11.15 -13.82 6.44
N GLU A 307 -12.43 -13.65 6.11
CA GLU A 307 -12.89 -13.32 4.76
C GLU A 307 -12.35 -11.99 4.25
N HIS A 308 -12.03 -11.05 5.15
CA HIS A 308 -11.62 -9.70 4.78
C HIS A 308 -10.27 -9.67 4.06
N ASN A 309 -9.41 -10.69 4.24
CA ASN A 309 -8.17 -10.79 3.47
C ASN A 309 -8.44 -10.99 1.97
N LEU A 310 -9.40 -11.86 1.61
CA LEU A 310 -9.83 -12.03 0.22
C LEU A 310 -10.48 -10.75 -0.32
N ILE A 311 -11.33 -10.09 0.49
CA ILE A 311 -11.97 -8.82 0.09
C ILE A 311 -10.92 -7.76 -0.23
N ASN A 312 -9.91 -7.56 0.62
CA ASN A 312 -8.84 -6.62 0.34
C ASN A 312 -7.98 -7.05 -0.85
N GLY A 313 -7.70 -8.34 -0.99
CA GLY A 313 -7.01 -8.87 -2.18
C GLY A 313 -7.69 -8.45 -3.48
N ALA A 314 -9.01 -8.59 -3.57
CA ALA A 314 -9.78 -8.11 -4.71
C ALA A 314 -9.75 -6.57 -4.81
N ALA A 315 -10.07 -5.89 -3.71
CA ALA A 315 -10.26 -4.45 -3.69
C ALA A 315 -8.99 -3.65 -4.04
N LEU A 316 -7.81 -4.15 -3.65
CA LEU A 316 -6.52 -3.54 -3.95
C LEU A 316 -6.26 -3.46 -5.46
N VAL A 317 -6.70 -4.45 -6.24
CA VAL A 317 -6.56 -4.40 -7.72
C VAL A 317 -7.26 -3.16 -8.27
N LYS A 318 -8.50 -2.91 -7.81
CA LYS A 318 -9.30 -1.76 -8.24
C LYS A 318 -8.68 -0.44 -7.79
N SER A 319 -8.30 -0.33 -6.51
CA SER A 319 -7.78 0.91 -5.95
C SER A 319 -6.43 1.31 -6.56
N LEU A 320 -5.51 0.37 -6.69
CA LEU A 320 -4.19 0.59 -7.28
C LEU A 320 -4.29 0.95 -8.75
N TYR A 321 -5.08 0.20 -9.53
CA TYR A 321 -5.21 0.44 -10.97
C TYR A 321 -5.83 1.81 -11.26
N PHE A 322 -6.99 2.13 -10.67
CA PHE A 322 -7.67 3.38 -10.97
C PHE A 322 -6.97 4.60 -10.37
N CYS A 323 -6.34 4.48 -9.19
CA CYS A 323 -5.47 5.56 -8.72
C CYS A 323 -4.32 5.80 -9.70
N ASN A 324 -3.68 4.76 -10.21
CA ASN A 324 -2.63 4.95 -11.22
C ASN A 324 -3.13 5.51 -12.56
N ALA A 325 -4.35 5.16 -12.98
CA ALA A 325 -4.93 5.67 -14.22
C ALA A 325 -5.29 7.17 -14.14
N TYR A 326 -5.85 7.62 -13.01
CA TYR A 326 -6.39 8.98 -12.86
C TYR A 326 -5.54 9.91 -11.98
N SER A 327 -4.63 9.37 -11.18
CA SER A 327 -3.69 10.05 -10.28
C SER A 327 -2.28 9.42 -10.35
N PRO A 328 -1.64 9.35 -11.53
CA PRO A 328 -0.37 8.64 -11.73
C PRO A 328 0.80 9.15 -10.88
N GLY A 329 0.73 10.38 -10.37
CA GLY A 329 1.72 10.98 -9.47
C GLY A 329 1.62 10.49 -8.03
N ILE A 330 0.52 9.83 -7.63
CA ILE A 330 0.36 9.24 -6.29
C ILE A 330 0.91 7.82 -6.30
N LYS A 331 1.75 7.51 -5.31
CA LYS A 331 2.23 6.14 -5.05
C LYS A 331 1.55 5.60 -3.80
N ILE A 332 0.95 4.43 -3.91
CA ILE A 332 0.20 3.79 -2.83
C ILE A 332 1.06 2.65 -2.27
N MET A 333 1.20 2.60 -0.95
CA MET A 333 1.83 1.52 -0.21
C MET A 333 0.74 0.74 0.54
N PRO A 334 0.27 -0.40 -0.01
CA PRO A 334 -0.74 -1.19 0.68
C PRO A 334 -0.25 -1.64 2.06
N TRP A 335 -1.16 -1.62 3.03
CA TRP A 335 -0.90 -2.20 4.34
C TRP A 335 -1.32 -3.70 4.22
N VAL A 336 -0.53 -4.70 4.57
CA VAL A 336 0.90 -4.72 4.93
C VAL A 336 1.49 -6.08 4.52
N LEU A 337 2.80 -6.16 4.31
CA LEU A 337 3.46 -7.44 4.00
C LEU A 337 3.21 -8.52 5.06
N TYR A 338 3.27 -8.14 6.34
CA TYR A 338 3.14 -9.06 7.48
C TYR A 338 2.60 -8.36 8.73
N HIS A 339 1.89 -9.14 9.54
CA HIS A 339 1.45 -8.81 10.89
C HIS A 339 1.29 -10.12 11.69
N ASN A 340 0.95 -10.06 12.98
CA ASN A 340 0.47 -11.26 13.68
C ASN A 340 -0.98 -11.53 13.28
N GLY A 341 -1.23 -12.71 12.72
CA GLY A 341 -2.54 -13.18 12.29
C GLY A 341 -3.57 -13.27 13.43
N ASN A 342 -3.15 -13.39 14.69
CA ASN A 342 -4.04 -13.32 15.86
C ASN A 342 -4.58 -11.91 16.11
N ILE A 343 -3.96 -10.88 15.53
CA ILE A 343 -4.32 -9.48 15.75
C ILE A 343 -4.92 -8.86 14.50
N GLN A 344 -4.37 -9.14 13.32
CA GLN A 344 -4.83 -8.50 12.08
C GLN A 344 -4.47 -9.33 10.85
N THR A 345 -5.36 -10.20 10.38
CA THR A 345 -5.15 -11.00 9.15
C THR A 345 -5.59 -10.26 7.89
N ARG A 346 -6.56 -9.35 7.98
CA ARG A 346 -7.29 -8.80 6.81
C ARG A 346 -6.45 -8.06 5.75
N PHE A 347 -5.22 -7.70 6.08
CA PHE A 347 -4.33 -6.87 5.26
C PHE A 347 -3.05 -7.60 4.83
N MET A 348 -2.72 -8.69 5.54
CA MET A 348 -1.44 -9.37 5.43
C MET A 348 -1.27 -10.03 4.05
N TRP A 349 -0.08 -9.89 3.48
CA TRP A 349 0.28 -10.63 2.27
C TRP A 349 0.87 -12.01 2.61
N PHE A 350 1.57 -12.09 3.75
CA PHE A 350 2.15 -13.33 4.28
C PHE A 350 1.81 -13.51 5.75
N GLU A 351 1.71 -14.76 6.17
CA GLU A 351 1.62 -15.22 7.55
C GLU A 351 2.71 -16.27 7.82
N GLY A 352 3.04 -16.52 9.09
CA GLY A 352 3.97 -17.58 9.48
C GLY A 352 4.75 -17.21 10.75
N PRO A 353 5.76 -18.03 11.11
CA PRO A 353 6.66 -17.72 12.22
C PRO A 353 7.40 -16.41 11.98
N ASN A 354 7.61 -15.62 13.05
CA ASN A 354 8.25 -14.31 12.96
C ASN A 354 9.50 -14.24 13.84
N GLU A 355 10.51 -14.99 13.44
CA GLU A 355 11.74 -15.17 14.18
C GLU A 355 12.96 -14.91 13.28
N PRO A 356 14.14 -14.58 13.86
CA PRO A 356 15.37 -14.35 13.09
C PRO A 356 15.75 -15.52 12.18
N ASP A 357 15.42 -16.74 12.57
CA ASP A 357 15.73 -17.99 11.87
C ASP A 357 14.55 -18.57 11.07
N THR A 358 13.44 -17.84 10.96
CA THR A 358 12.33 -18.21 10.06
C THR A 358 12.88 -18.45 8.65
N LYS A 359 12.42 -19.52 8.01
CA LYS A 359 12.74 -19.88 6.63
C LYS A 359 11.60 -19.48 5.68
N ALA A 360 11.94 -19.22 4.43
CA ALA A 360 10.98 -18.80 3.42
C ALA A 360 9.83 -19.81 3.23
N GLU A 361 10.11 -21.10 3.30
CA GLU A 361 9.12 -22.18 3.19
C GLU A 361 8.15 -22.30 4.38
N GLU A 362 8.44 -21.62 5.49
CA GLU A 362 7.55 -21.54 6.66
C GLU A 362 6.57 -20.36 6.56
N LEU A 363 6.79 -19.45 5.61
CA LEU A 363 5.92 -18.32 5.34
C LEU A 363 4.87 -18.70 4.29
N VAL A 364 3.62 -18.36 4.59
CA VAL A 364 2.43 -18.70 3.81
C VAL A 364 1.90 -17.43 3.17
N MET A 365 1.82 -17.40 1.83
CA MET A 365 1.21 -16.29 1.12
C MET A 365 -0.33 -16.38 1.17
N LEU A 366 -0.97 -15.32 1.64
CA LEU A 366 -2.42 -15.19 1.83
C LEU A 366 -3.11 -14.66 0.55
N PRO A 367 -4.47 -14.69 0.45
CA PRO A 367 -5.20 -14.16 -0.71
C PRO A 367 -4.77 -12.77 -1.18
N ALA A 368 -4.55 -11.81 -0.28
CA ALA A 368 -4.08 -10.48 -0.64
C ALA A 368 -2.70 -10.52 -1.32
N GLY A 369 -1.76 -11.31 -0.78
CA GLY A 369 -0.45 -11.54 -1.40
C GLY A 369 -0.58 -12.25 -2.76
N CYS A 370 -1.47 -13.24 -2.87
CA CYS A 370 -1.76 -13.93 -4.13
C CYS A 370 -2.28 -12.96 -5.20
N SER A 371 -3.20 -12.08 -4.83
CA SER A 371 -3.70 -11.02 -5.71
C SER A 371 -2.57 -10.11 -6.20
N MET A 372 -1.71 -9.65 -5.30
CA MET A 372 -0.56 -8.82 -5.65
C MET A 372 0.44 -9.56 -6.54
N LYS A 373 0.64 -10.87 -6.34
CA LYS A 373 1.47 -11.69 -7.23
C LYS A 373 0.90 -11.73 -8.64
N LEU A 374 -0.39 -12.00 -8.78
CA LEU A 374 -1.07 -11.99 -10.09
C LEU A 374 -1.00 -10.60 -10.75
N LEU A 375 -1.14 -9.53 -9.97
CA LEU A 375 -1.00 -8.17 -10.48
C LEU A 375 0.44 -7.87 -10.97
N GLY A 376 1.45 -8.41 -10.29
CA GLY A 376 2.86 -8.32 -10.68
C GLY A 376 3.23 -9.17 -11.91
N MET A 377 2.40 -10.14 -12.29
CA MET A 377 2.60 -10.99 -13.47
C MET A 377 2.13 -10.36 -14.78
N HIS A 378 1.60 -9.13 -14.75
CA HIS A 378 1.26 -8.39 -15.96
C HIS A 378 2.50 -8.10 -16.82
N ARG A 379 2.26 -7.92 -18.11
CA ARG A 379 3.26 -7.73 -19.17
C ARG A 379 3.55 -6.26 -19.41
N LYS A 380 4.52 -5.97 -20.29
CA LYS A 380 5.05 -4.63 -20.50
C LYS A 380 4.00 -3.58 -20.91
N TRP A 381 3.12 -3.90 -21.84
CA TRP A 381 2.19 -2.92 -22.42
C TRP A 381 0.76 -3.17 -21.96
N GLU A 382 0.11 -2.14 -21.43
CA GLU A 382 -1.30 -2.19 -21.08
C GLU A 382 -2.16 -2.23 -22.36
N VAL A 383 -3.09 -3.19 -22.42
CA VAL A 383 -4.10 -3.29 -23.47
C VAL A 383 -5.36 -2.59 -22.95
N PRO A 384 -5.93 -1.62 -23.70
CA PRO A 384 -7.16 -0.94 -23.27
C PRO A 384 -8.31 -1.93 -23.07
N VAL A 385 -8.99 -1.83 -21.93
CA VAL A 385 -10.23 -2.54 -21.63
C VAL A 385 -11.24 -1.53 -21.10
N ASP A 386 -12.49 -1.64 -21.56
CA ASP A 386 -13.57 -0.77 -21.09
C ASP A 386 -13.94 -1.11 -19.64
N ASN A 387 -13.43 -0.32 -18.72
CA ASN A 387 -13.67 -0.46 -17.28
C ASN A 387 -14.36 0.79 -16.75
N ASP A 388 -15.45 0.61 -16.02
CA ASP A 388 -16.10 1.67 -15.26
C ASP A 388 -15.67 1.58 -13.79
N LEU A 389 -15.30 2.73 -13.22
CA LEU A 389 -14.95 2.88 -11.82
C LEU A 389 -16.09 2.49 -10.87
N GLN A 390 -17.35 2.64 -11.29
CA GLN A 390 -18.53 2.26 -10.51
C GLN A 390 -18.95 0.81 -10.68
N ALA A 391 -18.49 0.12 -11.73
CA ALA A 391 -18.84 -1.27 -11.97
C ALA A 391 -18.40 -2.17 -10.82
N ASP A 392 -19.18 -3.22 -10.55
CA ASP A 392 -18.84 -4.22 -9.54
C ASP A 392 -17.91 -5.32 -10.11
N HIS A 393 -17.14 -4.99 -11.14
CA HIS A 393 -16.10 -5.84 -11.71
C HIS A 393 -15.00 -5.00 -12.37
N ILE A 394 -13.86 -5.62 -12.68
CA ILE A 394 -12.79 -5.01 -13.48
C ILE A 394 -12.10 -6.09 -14.32
N VAL A 395 -11.65 -5.73 -15.52
CA VAL A 395 -10.79 -6.57 -16.35
C VAL A 395 -9.56 -5.79 -16.79
N LEU A 396 -8.38 -6.27 -16.42
CA LEU A 396 -7.09 -5.72 -16.83
C LEU A 396 -6.45 -6.63 -17.86
N ALA A 397 -5.76 -6.04 -18.83
CA ALA A 397 -5.02 -6.80 -19.83
C ALA A 397 -3.67 -6.15 -20.15
N SER A 398 -2.68 -6.98 -20.44
CA SER A 398 -1.35 -6.51 -20.82
C SER A 398 -0.65 -7.52 -21.72
N VAL A 399 0.21 -7.06 -22.62
CA VAL A 399 0.91 -7.89 -23.61
C VAL A 399 2.37 -7.48 -23.78
N ASP A 400 3.21 -8.44 -24.15
CA ASP A 400 4.53 -8.26 -24.75
C ASP A 400 4.81 -9.39 -25.75
N GLU A 401 6.05 -9.49 -26.26
CA GLU A 401 6.44 -10.53 -27.22
C GLU A 401 6.40 -11.96 -26.64
N GLY A 402 6.47 -12.09 -25.32
CA GLY A 402 6.47 -13.38 -24.62
C GLY A 402 5.08 -13.91 -24.29
N GLY A 403 4.06 -13.04 -24.25
CA GLY A 403 2.69 -13.46 -23.97
C GLY A 403 1.76 -12.32 -23.58
N MET A 404 0.57 -12.70 -23.12
CA MET A 404 -0.48 -11.79 -22.66
C MET A 404 -1.00 -12.25 -21.30
N ALA A 405 -1.29 -11.29 -20.42
CA ALA A 405 -2.03 -11.51 -19.18
C ALA A 405 -3.44 -10.89 -19.29
N VAL A 406 -4.45 -11.62 -18.79
CA VAL A 406 -5.84 -11.14 -18.62
C VAL A 406 -6.25 -11.40 -17.17
N HIS A 407 -6.67 -10.36 -16.46
CA HIS A 407 -6.96 -10.39 -15.03
C HIS A 407 -8.36 -9.84 -14.78
N ALA A 408 -9.29 -10.68 -14.35
CA ALA A 408 -10.67 -10.31 -14.05
C ALA A 408 -10.93 -10.42 -12.55
N VAL A 409 -11.62 -9.44 -11.98
CA VAL A 409 -12.06 -9.47 -10.58
C VAL A 409 -13.56 -9.18 -10.52
N ASN A 410 -14.28 -9.99 -9.75
CA ASN A 410 -15.70 -9.80 -9.47
C ASN A 410 -15.89 -9.24 -8.05
N TYR A 411 -16.52 -8.08 -7.89
CA TYR A 411 -16.87 -7.49 -6.60
C TYR A 411 -18.35 -7.68 -6.23
N GLY A 412 -19.19 -8.05 -7.20
CA GLY A 412 -20.62 -8.26 -7.04
C GLY A 412 -21.01 -9.72 -6.81
N ASP A 413 -22.27 -10.06 -7.09
CA ASP A 413 -22.75 -11.44 -6.97
C ASP A 413 -22.06 -12.39 -7.95
N VAL A 414 -22.17 -13.69 -7.68
CA VAL A 414 -21.61 -14.77 -8.50
C VAL A 414 -22.02 -14.60 -9.96
N ARG A 415 -21.05 -14.65 -10.88
CA ARG A 415 -21.29 -14.48 -12.30
C ARG A 415 -20.34 -15.27 -13.18
N ASP A 416 -20.78 -15.57 -14.39
CA ASP A 416 -19.90 -16.15 -15.40
C ASP A 416 -19.00 -15.05 -15.99
N VAL A 417 -17.80 -15.45 -16.44
CA VAL A 417 -16.84 -14.58 -17.11
C VAL A 417 -16.64 -15.09 -18.52
N ARG A 418 -16.81 -14.21 -19.50
CA ARG A 418 -16.53 -14.47 -20.92
C ARG A 418 -15.75 -13.30 -21.51
N ILE A 419 -14.48 -13.54 -21.84
CA ILE A 419 -13.61 -12.53 -22.43
C ILE A 419 -13.20 -12.99 -23.82
N GLU A 420 -13.56 -12.22 -24.84
CA GLU A 420 -13.11 -12.44 -26.21
C GLU A 420 -11.88 -11.59 -26.47
N VAL A 421 -10.80 -12.24 -26.90
CA VAL A 421 -9.50 -11.61 -27.12
C VAL A 421 -9.10 -11.83 -28.56
N GLY A 422 -8.82 -10.76 -29.31
CA GLY A 422 -8.53 -10.85 -30.74
C GLY A 422 -7.31 -10.07 -31.18
N LYS A 423 -6.92 -10.27 -32.46
CA LYS A 423 -5.81 -9.58 -33.16
C LYS A 423 -4.41 -9.97 -32.67
N PHE A 424 -4.22 -11.24 -32.32
CA PHE A 424 -2.95 -11.79 -31.84
C PHE A 424 -1.79 -11.76 -32.84
N ASN A 425 -2.08 -11.68 -34.13
CA ASN A 425 -1.08 -11.70 -35.20
C ASN A 425 -0.05 -10.55 -35.14
N ARG A 426 -0.38 -9.44 -34.46
CA ARG A 426 0.52 -8.30 -34.30
C ARG A 426 1.50 -8.47 -33.13
N PRO A 427 1.06 -8.71 -31.87
CA PRO A 427 1.98 -8.93 -30.76
C PRO A 427 2.72 -10.28 -30.85
N PHE A 428 2.12 -11.29 -31.48
CA PHE A 428 2.70 -12.62 -31.65
C PHE A 428 2.93 -12.92 -33.12
N ALA A 429 4.04 -12.40 -33.65
CA ALA A 429 4.44 -12.65 -35.02
C ALA A 429 4.47 -14.17 -35.30
N GLY A 430 3.77 -14.60 -36.35
CA GLY A 430 3.73 -16.00 -36.77
C GLY A 430 2.58 -16.84 -36.20
N VAL A 431 1.74 -16.31 -35.31
CA VAL A 431 0.50 -17.02 -34.90
C VAL A 431 -0.57 -16.82 -35.99
N PRO A 432 -1.01 -17.90 -36.68
CA PRO A 432 -2.03 -17.79 -37.72
C PRO A 432 -3.41 -17.49 -37.11
N ALA A 433 -4.36 -17.04 -37.93
CA ALA A 433 -5.71 -16.71 -37.49
C ALA A 433 -6.44 -17.90 -36.83
N ASP A 434 -6.13 -19.13 -37.26
CA ASP A 434 -6.65 -20.37 -36.67
C ASP A 434 -5.56 -21.12 -35.87
N GLY A 435 -4.58 -20.38 -35.37
CA GLY A 435 -3.49 -20.89 -34.55
C GLY A 435 -3.93 -21.35 -33.17
N LYS A 436 -2.96 -21.72 -32.33
CA LYS A 436 -3.21 -22.10 -30.93
C LYS A 436 -2.37 -21.24 -30.00
N LEU A 437 -2.93 -20.92 -28.85
CA LEU A 437 -2.20 -20.34 -27.72
C LEU A 437 -2.21 -21.32 -26.57
N ASN A 438 -1.08 -21.45 -25.87
CA ASN A 438 -1.07 -22.12 -24.58
C ASN A 438 -1.64 -21.14 -23.54
N PHE A 439 -2.39 -21.67 -22.57
CA PHE A 439 -2.89 -20.88 -21.46
C PHE A 439 -2.61 -21.55 -20.12
N VAL A 440 -2.46 -20.70 -19.09
CA VAL A 440 -2.47 -21.09 -17.68
C VAL A 440 -3.48 -20.20 -16.97
N LYS A 441 -4.35 -20.80 -16.14
CA LYS A 441 -5.41 -20.13 -15.40
C LYS A 441 -5.18 -20.27 -13.91
N TYR A 442 -5.21 -19.14 -13.21
CA TYR A 442 -5.09 -19.04 -11.76
C TYR A 442 -6.38 -18.47 -11.18
N LEU A 443 -6.66 -18.86 -9.94
CA LEU A 443 -7.88 -18.46 -9.23
C LEU A 443 -7.57 -18.15 -7.77
N VAL A 444 -8.04 -17.01 -7.30
CA VAL A 444 -8.09 -16.65 -5.87
C VAL A 444 -9.56 -16.45 -5.52
N ASP A 445 -10.12 -17.33 -4.70
CA ASP A 445 -11.52 -17.28 -4.27
C ASP A 445 -11.66 -17.91 -2.88
N GLU A 446 -12.88 -18.30 -2.49
CA GLU A 446 -13.13 -18.94 -1.19
C GLU A 446 -12.49 -20.34 -1.06
N LYS A 447 -12.09 -20.98 -2.16
CA LYS A 447 -11.58 -22.35 -2.23
C LYS A 447 -10.15 -22.46 -2.76
N HIS A 448 -9.71 -21.49 -3.54
CA HIS A 448 -8.44 -21.50 -4.25
C HIS A 448 -7.57 -20.32 -3.82
N SER A 449 -6.27 -20.57 -3.65
CA SER A 449 -5.27 -19.59 -3.21
C SER A 449 -5.65 -18.89 -1.89
N ASN A 450 -6.33 -19.62 -1.00
CA ASN A 450 -6.93 -19.07 0.22
C ASN A 450 -6.53 -19.85 1.47
N ALA A 451 -5.30 -19.61 1.90
CA ALA A 451 -4.74 -20.22 3.12
C ALA A 451 -5.45 -19.77 4.41
N VAL A 452 -6.21 -18.68 4.35
CA VAL A 452 -6.99 -18.21 5.51
C VAL A 452 -8.22 -19.11 5.75
N ALA A 453 -8.83 -19.60 4.65
CA ALA A 453 -9.97 -20.51 4.69
C ALA A 453 -9.57 -21.98 4.81
N ASP A 454 -8.45 -22.39 4.20
CA ASP A 454 -7.91 -23.75 4.30
C ASP A 454 -6.54 -23.75 5.00
N PRO A 455 -6.46 -24.15 6.28
CA PRO A 455 -5.20 -24.17 7.03
C PRO A 455 -4.22 -25.26 6.53
N ASN A 456 -4.65 -26.21 5.70
CA ASN A 456 -3.75 -27.21 5.10
C ASN A 456 -3.13 -26.72 3.79
N TYR A 457 -3.67 -25.64 3.22
CA TYR A 457 -3.12 -25.04 2.03
C TYR A 457 -1.86 -24.25 2.37
N ARG A 458 -0.75 -24.58 1.71
CA ARG A 458 0.57 -23.98 1.98
C ARG A 458 0.74 -22.53 1.47
N GLY A 459 -0.34 -21.90 1.00
CA GLY A 459 -0.32 -20.55 0.47
C GLY A 459 0.19 -20.44 -0.97
N GLY A 460 0.08 -19.23 -1.52
CA GLY A 460 0.50 -18.90 -2.89
C GLY A 460 -0.62 -19.03 -3.92
N ILE A 461 -0.29 -18.76 -5.18
CA ILE A 461 -1.25 -18.83 -6.29
C ILE A 461 -1.46 -20.28 -6.75
N GLN A 462 -2.72 -20.69 -6.91
CA GLN A 462 -3.08 -22.00 -7.46
C GLN A 462 -3.39 -21.90 -8.94
N GLN A 463 -2.70 -22.72 -9.72
CA GLN A 463 -3.10 -23.02 -11.09
C GLN A 463 -4.28 -23.99 -11.06
N VAL A 464 -5.42 -23.57 -11.58
CA VAL A 464 -6.65 -24.38 -11.63
C VAL A 464 -6.88 -25.03 -13.00
N GLU A 465 -6.23 -24.51 -14.04
CA GLU A 465 -6.36 -25.03 -15.40
C GLU A 465 -5.11 -24.66 -16.21
N ASN A 466 -4.71 -25.53 -17.13
CA ASN A 466 -3.78 -25.19 -18.21
C ASN A 466 -4.20 -25.95 -19.47
N GLY A 467 -3.80 -25.45 -20.64
CA GLY A 467 -4.10 -26.14 -21.88
C GLY A 467 -3.82 -25.28 -23.10
N GLN A 468 -4.56 -25.55 -24.17
CA GLN A 468 -4.50 -24.79 -25.41
C GLN A 468 -5.87 -24.23 -25.76
N VAL A 469 -5.89 -22.99 -26.24
CA VAL A 469 -7.07 -22.38 -26.86
C VAL A 469 -6.81 -22.23 -28.36
N THR A 470 -7.70 -22.79 -29.17
CA THR A 470 -7.68 -22.61 -30.62
C THR A 470 -8.30 -21.26 -30.95
N LEU A 471 -7.60 -20.50 -31.79
CA LEU A 471 -8.11 -19.25 -32.34
C LEU A 471 -9.16 -19.57 -33.39
N LYS A 472 -10.24 -18.79 -33.42
CA LYS A 472 -11.22 -18.78 -34.50
C LYS A 472 -11.26 -17.38 -35.07
N ASP A 473 -10.94 -17.22 -36.35
CA ASP A 473 -10.87 -15.91 -37.00
C ASP A 473 -9.94 -14.92 -36.26
N GLY A 474 -8.83 -15.44 -35.70
CA GLY A 474 -7.85 -14.67 -34.95
C GLY A 474 -8.28 -14.28 -33.53
N LYS A 475 -9.31 -14.95 -32.98
CA LYS A 475 -9.87 -14.68 -31.65
C LYS A 475 -9.81 -15.90 -30.73
N ALA A 476 -9.46 -15.68 -29.48
CA ALA A 476 -9.59 -16.64 -28.38
C ALA A 476 -10.77 -16.24 -27.50
N VAL A 477 -11.47 -17.23 -26.97
CA VAL A 477 -12.52 -17.03 -25.96
C VAL A 477 -12.02 -17.62 -24.65
N LEU A 478 -11.88 -16.77 -23.63
CA LEU A 478 -11.58 -17.16 -22.26
C LEU A 478 -12.88 -17.23 -21.47
N ALA A 479 -13.13 -18.35 -20.82
CA ALA A 479 -14.37 -18.57 -20.09
C ALA A 479 -14.12 -19.15 -18.69
N HIS A 480 -14.96 -18.74 -17.74
CA HIS A 480 -15.04 -19.31 -16.41
C HIS A 480 -16.47 -19.20 -15.90
N ALA A 481 -17.02 -20.30 -15.39
CA ALA A 481 -18.37 -20.32 -14.86
C ALA A 481 -18.34 -20.04 -13.35
N GLY A 482 -19.26 -19.18 -12.89
CA GLY A 482 -19.50 -18.95 -11.46
C GLY A 482 -18.33 -18.34 -10.68
N LEU A 483 -17.68 -17.30 -11.22
CA LEU A 483 -16.69 -16.53 -10.45
C LEU A 483 -17.38 -15.90 -9.24
N THR A 484 -16.97 -16.31 -8.04
CA THR A 484 -17.61 -15.88 -6.79
C THR A 484 -17.40 -14.40 -6.52
N LYS A 485 -18.15 -13.87 -5.56
CA LYS A 485 -17.92 -12.52 -5.05
C LYS A 485 -16.50 -12.40 -4.48
N ASN A 486 -15.81 -11.31 -4.83
CA ASN A 486 -14.38 -11.06 -4.58
C ASN A 486 -13.44 -12.10 -5.22
N GLY A 487 -13.95 -12.94 -6.13
CA GLY A 487 -13.13 -13.88 -6.88
C GLY A 487 -12.23 -13.16 -7.86
N ILE A 488 -10.98 -13.61 -7.93
CA ILE A 488 -9.93 -13.08 -8.82
C ILE A 488 -9.52 -14.19 -9.77
N LEU A 489 -9.58 -13.91 -11.05
CA LEU A 489 -9.30 -14.84 -12.12
C LEU A 489 -8.22 -14.28 -13.03
N PHE A 490 -7.19 -15.08 -13.30
CA PHE A 490 -6.06 -14.64 -14.10
C PHE A 490 -5.69 -15.68 -15.14
N TRP A 491 -5.60 -15.26 -16.40
CA TRP A 491 -5.09 -16.06 -17.50
C TRP A 491 -3.76 -15.51 -17.99
N MET A 492 -2.80 -16.41 -18.17
CA MET A 492 -1.58 -16.15 -18.91
C MET A 492 -1.65 -16.89 -20.24
N LEU A 493 -1.57 -16.17 -21.35
CA LEU A 493 -1.55 -16.70 -22.70
C LEU A 493 -0.14 -16.59 -23.30
N THR A 494 0.31 -17.62 -23.99
CA THR A 494 1.60 -17.63 -24.71
C THR A 494 1.43 -18.30 -26.08
N PRO A 495 2.20 -17.90 -27.10
CA PRO A 495 2.21 -18.59 -28.38
C PRO A 495 2.53 -20.09 -28.20
N ALA A 496 1.74 -20.97 -28.83
CA ALA A 496 2.13 -22.38 -28.96
C ALA A 496 3.30 -22.47 -29.93
N ARG A 497 4.44 -23.00 -29.48
CA ARG A 497 5.62 -23.24 -30.33
C ARG A 497 5.39 -24.40 -31.29
#